data_AF-A0A4Y2X7Y0-F1
#
_entry.id   AF-A0A4Y2X7Y0-F1
#
_cell.length_a   1.000
_cell.length_b   1.000
_cell.length_c   1.000
_cell.angle_alpha   90.00
_cell.angle_beta   90.00
_cell.angle_gamma   90.00
#
_symmetry.space_group_name_H-M   'P 1'
#
loop_
_entity.id
_entity.type
_entity.pdbx_description
1 polymer ?
#
loop_
_entity_poly.entity_id
_entity_poly.type
_entity_poly.pdbx_seq_one_letter_code
_entity_poly.pdbx_strand_id
1 'polypeptide(L)'
;TTLAGGWAVASAITLTCLFGLYRQNLTTVEAGFYNGLNRIGFGLGLSWVIFVCVIGQGDVVNSLLSWKVWIPLSRLTYCAYLVHPIIQNGYYLSVRRLIEFSHISVILFYLGFLIISYTAALATTLLFESPVIRLEKYIRNKFTS
;
A
#
# COMPACT_ATOMS: atom_id res chain seq x y z
N THR A 1 -25.87 -7.51 -15.58
CA THR A 1 -25.68 -8.68 -14.69
C THR A 1 -24.23 -9.12 -14.62
N THR A 2 -23.51 -9.18 -15.74
CA THR A 2 -22.09 -9.57 -15.82
C THR A 2 -21.15 -8.70 -14.96
N LEU A 3 -21.35 -7.38 -14.92
CA LEU A 3 -20.52 -6.46 -14.13
C LEU A 3 -20.70 -6.62 -12.63
N ALA A 4 -21.95 -6.75 -12.16
CA ALA A 4 -22.25 -6.98 -10.75
C ALA A 4 -21.65 -8.32 -10.27
N GLY A 5 -21.70 -9.35 -11.12
CA GLY A 5 -21.02 -10.63 -10.87
C GLY A 5 -19.51 -10.47 -10.76
N GLY A 6 -18.88 -9.71 -11.65
CA GLY A 6 -17.45 -9.45 -11.58
C GLY A 6 -17.02 -8.65 -10.34
N TRP A 7 -17.79 -7.64 -9.92
CA TRP A 7 -17.55 -6.93 -8.66
C TRP A 7 -17.67 -7.85 -7.45
N ALA A 8 -18.70 -8.70 -7.42
CA ALA A 8 -18.89 -9.68 -6.35
C ALA A 8 -17.70 -10.66 -6.29
N VAL A 9 -17.28 -11.22 -7.43
CA VAL A 9 -16.13 -12.13 -7.52
C VAL A 9 -14.83 -11.45 -7.08
N ALA A 10 -14.54 -10.24 -7.57
CA ALA A 10 -13.35 -9.50 -7.19
C ALA A 10 -13.32 -9.16 -5.69
N SER A 11 -14.47 -8.77 -5.11
CA SER A 11 -14.59 -8.52 -3.68
C SER A 11 -14.43 -9.81 -2.86
N ALA A 12 -15.01 -10.92 -3.30
CA ALA A 12 -14.87 -12.21 -2.63
C ALA A 12 -13.42 -12.71 -2.64
N ILE A 13 -12.71 -12.57 -3.76
CA ILE A 13 -11.30 -12.94 -3.87
C ILE A 13 -10.45 -12.08 -2.92
N THR A 14 -10.61 -10.76 -2.95
CA THR A 14 -9.81 -9.86 -2.09
C THR A 14 -10.12 -10.02 -0.60
N LEU A 15 -11.37 -10.27 -0.23
CA LEU A 15 -11.78 -10.57 1.15
C LEU A 15 -11.21 -11.92 1.62
N THR A 16 -11.24 -12.94 0.78
CA THR A 16 -10.65 -14.26 1.10
C THR A 16 -9.13 -14.14 1.31
N CYS A 17 -8.45 -13.33 0.49
CA CYS A 17 -7.05 -12.97 0.65
C CYS A 17 -6.74 -12.20 1.95
N LEU A 18 -7.68 -11.40 2.45
CA LEU A 18 -7.46 -10.61 3.67
C LEU A 18 -7.77 -11.39 4.95
N PHE A 19 -8.88 -12.13 4.95
CA PHE A 19 -9.42 -12.82 6.13
C PHE A 19 -9.13 -14.33 6.16
N GLY A 20 -8.58 -14.90 5.09
CA GLY A 20 -8.37 -16.35 5.00
C GLY A 20 -7.43 -16.92 6.06
N LEU A 21 -6.56 -16.09 6.65
CA LEU A 21 -5.68 -16.48 7.75
C LEU A 21 -6.26 -16.21 9.16
N TYR A 22 -7.47 -15.65 9.26
CA TYR A 22 -8.03 -15.26 10.55
C TYR A 22 -8.50 -16.50 11.33
N ARG A 23 -7.78 -16.82 12.42
CA ARG A 23 -8.14 -17.81 13.45
C ARG A 23 -8.06 -19.29 13.04
N GLN A 24 -7.43 -19.60 11.91
CA GLN A 24 -7.22 -20.96 11.42
C GLN A 24 -5.87 -21.54 11.89
N ASN A 25 -5.86 -22.79 12.40
CA ASN A 25 -4.64 -23.56 12.63
C ASN A 25 -4.26 -24.26 11.33
N LEU A 26 -3.50 -23.56 10.48
CA LEU A 26 -3.14 -24.05 9.15
C LEU A 26 -2.02 -25.09 9.25
N THR A 27 -2.14 -26.17 8.46
CA THR A 27 -1.01 -27.07 8.22
C THR A 27 0.08 -26.34 7.41
N THR A 28 1.34 -26.76 7.52
CA THR A 28 2.48 -26.13 6.83
C THR A 28 2.26 -26.03 5.32
N VAL A 29 1.57 -27.01 4.73
CA VAL A 29 1.23 -27.04 3.31
C VAL A 29 0.22 -25.95 2.97
N GLU A 30 -0.87 -25.83 3.74
CA GLU A 30 -1.89 -24.79 3.53
C GLU A 30 -1.32 -23.38 3.72
N ALA A 31 -0.43 -23.18 4.70
CA ALA A 31 0.26 -21.91 4.90
C ALA A 31 1.17 -21.54 3.70
N GLY A 32 1.85 -22.52 3.10
CA GLY A 32 2.66 -22.33 1.90
C GLY A 32 1.81 -21.90 0.70
N PHE A 33 0.70 -22.60 0.45
CA PHE A 33 -0.25 -22.24 -0.60
C PHE A 33 -0.84 -20.85 -0.39
N TYR A 34 -1.27 -20.53 0.84
CA TYR A 34 -1.80 -19.20 1.14
C TYR A 34 -0.77 -18.11 0.87
N ASN A 35 0.47 -18.27 1.34
CA ASN A 35 1.50 -17.24 1.19
C ASN A 35 1.84 -16.98 -0.31
N GLY A 36 1.86 -18.03 -1.13
CA GLY A 36 2.09 -17.92 -2.57
C GLY A 36 0.89 -17.33 -3.34
N LEU A 37 -0.32 -17.82 -3.07
CA LEU A 37 -1.53 -17.46 -3.83
C LEU A 37 -2.14 -16.14 -3.37
N ASN A 38 -1.95 -15.73 -2.12
CA ASN A 38 -2.59 -14.54 -1.57
C ASN A 38 -2.26 -13.27 -2.39
N ARG A 39 -0.98 -13.06 -2.71
CA ARG A 39 -0.55 -11.90 -3.52
C ARG A 39 -1.11 -11.95 -4.94
N ILE A 40 -1.19 -13.14 -5.53
CA ILE A 40 -1.72 -13.35 -6.88
C ILE A 40 -3.24 -13.08 -6.89
N GLY A 41 -3.98 -13.64 -5.93
CA GLY A 41 -5.42 -13.44 -5.79
C GLY A 41 -5.78 -11.97 -5.56
N PHE A 42 -5.06 -11.28 -4.67
CA PHE A 42 -5.24 -9.86 -4.47
C PHE A 42 -4.96 -9.05 -5.76
N GLY A 43 -3.90 -9.41 -6.49
CA GLY A 43 -3.58 -8.81 -7.79
C GLY A 43 -4.67 -9.02 -8.85
N LEU A 44 -5.28 -10.20 -8.91
CA LEU A 44 -6.41 -10.49 -9.81
C LEU A 44 -7.64 -9.64 -9.47
N GLY A 45 -7.94 -9.49 -8.18
CA GLY A 45 -9.01 -8.60 -7.72
C GLY A 45 -8.77 -7.15 -8.14
N LEU A 46 -7.53 -6.66 -7.99
CA LEU A 46 -7.16 -5.31 -8.42
C LEU A 46 -7.19 -5.16 -9.95
N SER A 47 -6.75 -6.18 -10.70
CA SER A 47 -6.80 -6.20 -12.16
C SER A 47 -8.23 -6.05 -12.69
N TRP A 48 -9.22 -6.69 -12.04
CA TRP A 48 -10.62 -6.50 -12.38
C TRP A 48 -11.07 -5.04 -12.24
N VAL A 49 -10.68 -4.36 -11.15
CA VAL A 49 -10.99 -2.94 -10.94
C VAL A 49 -10.41 -2.08 -12.06
N ILE A 50 -9.15 -2.31 -12.43
CA ILE A 50 -8.48 -1.60 -13.54
C ILE A 50 -9.21 -1.84 -14.86
N PHE A 51 -9.55 -3.09 -15.15
CA PHE A 51 -10.26 -3.49 -16.37
C PHE A 51 -11.60 -2.76 -16.51
N VAL A 52 -12.39 -2.68 -15.43
CA VAL A 52 -13.66 -1.96 -15.43
C VAL A 52 -13.48 -0.44 -15.63
N CYS A 53 -12.41 0.13 -15.08
CA CYS A 53 -12.06 1.54 -15.34
C CYS A 53 -11.70 1.79 -16.81
N VAL A 54 -10.96 0.88 -17.45
CA VAL A 54 -10.56 1.02 -18.87
C VAL A 54 -11.76 0.93 -19.82
N ILE A 55 -12.75 0.10 -19.51
CA ILE A 55 -13.96 -0.05 -20.33
C ILE A 55 -14.94 1.14 -20.15
N GLY A 56 -14.65 2.06 -19.23
CA GLY A 56 -15.50 3.23 -18.97
C GLY A 56 -16.80 2.88 -18.22
N GLN A 57 -16.92 1.66 -17.71
CA GLN A 57 -18.08 1.18 -16.94
C GLN A 57 -17.91 1.41 -15.42
N GLY A 58 -16.76 1.95 -15.00
CA GLY A 58 -16.39 2.20 -13.60
C GLY A 58 -16.44 3.66 -13.18
N ASP A 59 -17.43 4.43 -13.64
CA ASP A 59 -17.47 5.90 -13.51
C ASP A 59 -17.17 6.42 -12.08
N VAL A 60 -17.76 5.79 -11.06
CA VAL A 60 -17.52 6.12 -9.64
C VAL A 60 -16.07 5.87 -9.23
N VAL A 61 -15.52 4.71 -9.58
CA VAL A 61 -14.15 4.31 -9.19
C VAL A 61 -13.11 5.09 -9.98
N ASN A 62 -13.37 5.35 -11.26
CA ASN A 62 -12.53 6.16 -12.12
C ASN A 62 -12.50 7.64 -11.67
N SER A 63 -13.64 8.18 -11.24
CA SER A 63 -13.70 9.52 -10.66
C SER A 63 -12.87 9.62 -9.37
N LEU A 64 -12.98 8.62 -8.49
CA LEU A 64 -12.18 8.54 -7.26
C LEU A 64 -10.69 8.40 -7.55
N LEU A 65 -10.28 7.53 -8.48
CA LEU A 65 -8.86 7.32 -8.83
C LEU A 65 -8.24 8.49 -9.60
N SER A 66 -9.03 9.23 -10.39
CA SER A 66 -8.56 10.39 -11.16
C SER A 66 -8.44 11.67 -10.32
N TRP A 67 -8.78 11.63 -9.03
CA TRP A 67 -8.62 12.78 -8.15
C TRP A 67 -7.16 13.21 -8.02
N LYS A 68 -6.91 14.50 -8.31
CA LYS A 68 -5.59 15.13 -8.18
C LYS A 68 -4.98 15.04 -6.78
N VAL A 69 -5.79 14.78 -5.75
CA VAL A 69 -5.36 14.54 -4.36
C VAL A 69 -4.50 13.28 -4.24
N TRP A 70 -4.73 12.26 -5.09
CA TRP A 70 -3.91 11.04 -5.08
C TRP A 70 -2.49 11.29 -5.57
N ILE A 71 -2.25 12.30 -6.40
CA ILE A 71 -0.93 12.57 -6.96
C ILE A 71 0.11 12.87 -5.86
N PRO A 72 -0.08 13.86 -4.96
CA PRO A 72 0.86 14.07 -3.86
C PRO A 72 0.83 12.93 -2.83
N LEU A 73 -0.32 12.30 -2.62
CA LEU A 73 -0.46 11.20 -1.66
C LEU A 73 0.34 9.95 -2.08
N SER A 74 0.31 9.60 -3.37
CA SER A 74 1.08 8.48 -3.92
C SER A 74 2.58 8.69 -3.76
N ARG A 75 3.07 9.93 -3.90
CA ARG A 75 4.48 10.25 -3.70
C ARG A 75 4.87 10.15 -2.23
N LEU A 76 4.04 10.67 -1.34
CA LEU A 76 4.27 10.53 0.10
C LEU A 76 4.30 9.05 0.54
N THR A 77 3.34 8.26 0.07
CA THR A 77 3.27 6.82 0.33
C THR A 77 4.50 6.09 -0.23
N TYR A 78 5.02 6.49 -1.39
CA TYR A 78 6.26 5.93 -1.93
C TYR A 78 7.47 6.24 -1.03
N CYS A 79 7.62 7.48 -0.58
CA CYS A 79 8.68 7.84 0.38
C CYS A 79 8.52 7.07 1.70
N ALA A 80 7.29 6.94 2.21
CA ALA A 80 7.01 6.16 3.41
C ALA A 80 7.36 4.69 3.22
N TYR A 81 7.03 4.10 2.07
CA TYR A 81 7.36 2.72 1.74
C TYR A 81 8.87 2.44 1.75
N LEU A 82 9.70 3.39 1.30
CA LEU A 82 11.16 3.23 1.33
C LEU A 82 11.74 3.34 2.75
N VAL A 83 11.21 4.26 3.56
CA VAL A 83 11.75 4.54 4.90
C VAL A 83 11.24 3.56 5.95
N HIS A 84 10.00 3.07 5.81
CA HIS A 84 9.37 2.13 6.72
C HIS A 84 10.22 0.88 7.05
N PRO A 85 10.74 0.10 6.06
CA PRO A 85 11.55 -1.08 6.35
C PRO A 85 12.88 -0.73 7.03
N ILE A 86 13.46 0.45 6.77
CA ILE A 86 14.69 0.92 7.42
C ILE A 86 14.43 1.14 8.91
N ILE A 87 13.33 1.84 9.24
CA ILE A 87 12.93 2.09 10.64
C ILE A 87 12.62 0.76 11.35
N GLN A 88 11.84 -0.12 10.70
CA GLN A 88 11.51 -1.42 11.28
C GLN A 88 12.75 -2.26 11.54
N ASN A 89 13.65 -2.39 10.56
CA ASN A 89 14.87 -3.16 10.71
C ASN A 89 15.78 -2.58 11.81
N GLY A 90 15.93 -1.25 11.87
CA GLY A 90 16.68 -0.59 12.94
C GLY A 90 16.11 -0.88 14.34
N TYR A 91 14.78 -0.91 14.47
CA TYR A 91 14.11 -1.29 15.72
C TYR A 91 14.37 -2.76 16.06
N TYR A 92 14.15 -3.69 15.14
CA TYR A 92 14.33 -5.12 15.39
C TYR A 92 15.78 -5.49 15.73
N LEU A 93 16.77 -4.83 15.13
CA LEU A 93 18.18 -5.01 15.49
C LEU A 93 18.51 -4.48 16.90
N SER A 94 17.78 -3.47 17.36
CA SER A 94 17.97 -2.86 18.68
C SER A 94 17.26 -3.63 19.80
N VAL A 95 16.17 -4.33 19.49
CA VAL A 95 15.41 -5.12 20.47
C VAL A 95 16.17 -6.40 20.80
N ARG A 96 16.53 -6.56 22.09
CA ARG A 96 17.18 -7.77 22.62
C ARG A 96 16.27 -8.64 23.49
N ARG A 97 14.97 -8.32 23.60
CA ARG A 97 14.00 -9.01 24.47
C ARG A 97 12.90 -9.67 23.64
N LEU A 98 12.33 -10.76 24.16
CA LEU A 98 11.12 -11.38 23.61
C LEU A 98 9.98 -10.35 23.65
N ILE A 99 9.32 -10.17 22.50
CA ILE A 99 8.13 -9.35 22.38
C ILE A 99 6.94 -10.26 22.72
N GLU A 100 6.29 -9.99 23.85
CA GLU A 100 5.07 -10.69 24.24
C GLU A 100 3.94 -10.36 23.24
N PHE A 101 3.36 -11.39 22.63
CA PHE A 101 2.30 -11.24 21.64
C PHE A 101 0.97 -10.94 22.33
N SER A 102 0.60 -9.65 22.34
CA SER A 102 -0.73 -9.19 22.75
C SER A 102 -1.34 -8.33 21.64
N HIS A 103 -2.64 -8.49 21.40
CA HIS A 103 -3.37 -7.73 20.38
C HIS A 103 -3.19 -6.21 20.55
N ILE A 104 -3.23 -5.73 21.78
CA ILE A 104 -3.08 -4.29 22.08
C ILE A 104 -1.65 -3.83 21.75
N SER A 105 -0.64 -4.61 22.13
CA SER A 105 0.76 -4.30 21.83
C SER A 105 1.01 -4.25 20.33
N VAL A 106 0.47 -5.20 19.56
CA VAL A 106 0.62 -5.24 18.09
C VAL A 106 -0.02 -4.01 17.43
N ILE A 107 -1.22 -3.62 17.87
CA ILE A 107 -1.90 -2.41 17.36
C ILE A 107 -1.08 -1.15 17.66
N LEU A 108 -0.57 -1.03 18.89
CA LEU A 108 0.26 0.12 19.29
C LEU A 108 1.56 0.18 18.49
N PHE A 109 2.25 -0.95 18.29
CA PHE A 109 3.44 -1.00 17.46
C PHE A 109 3.14 -0.62 16.01
N TYR A 110 2.07 -1.15 15.43
CA TYR A 110 1.66 -0.81 14.07
C TYR A 110 1.42 0.70 13.92
N LEU A 111 0.62 1.30 14.81
CA LEU A 111 0.35 2.74 14.78
C LEU A 111 1.62 3.56 15.00
N GLY A 112 2.48 3.15 15.93
CA GLY A 112 3.76 3.80 16.21
C GLY A 112 4.67 3.82 14.97
N PHE A 113 4.90 2.66 14.35
CA PHE A 113 5.69 2.59 13.12
C PHE A 113 5.06 3.37 11.98
N LEU A 114 3.73 3.35 11.85
CA LEU A 114 3.02 4.11 10.83
C LEU A 114 3.27 5.61 11.00
N ILE A 115 3.02 6.17 12.19
CA ILE A 115 3.20 7.61 12.45
C ILE A 115 4.65 8.04 12.22
N ILE A 116 5.62 7.28 12.75
CA ILE A 116 7.05 7.58 12.59
C ILE A 116 7.44 7.54 11.10
N SER A 117 6.98 6.52 10.36
CA SER A 117 7.33 6.36 8.94
C SER A 117 6.72 7.46 8.07
N TYR A 118 5.47 7.85 8.32
CA TYR A 118 4.84 8.96 7.58
C TYR A 118 5.46 10.32 7.94
N THR A 119 5.86 10.53 9.19
CA THR A 119 6.57 11.76 9.60
C THR A 119 7.95 11.84 8.94
N ALA A 120 8.69 10.74 8.92
CA ALA A 120 9.98 10.66 8.24
C ALA A 120 9.82 10.83 6.72
N ALA A 121 8.80 10.22 6.11
CA ALA A 121 8.47 10.39 4.70
C ALA A 121 8.18 11.86 4.35
N LEU A 122 7.39 12.55 5.18
CA LEU A 122 7.13 13.98 5.01
C LEU A 122 8.43 14.79 5.05
N ALA A 123 9.33 14.50 6.01
CA ALA A 123 10.62 15.15 6.09
C ALA A 123 11.47 14.89 4.82
N THR A 124 11.54 13.65 4.35
CA THR A 124 12.29 13.29 3.13
C THR A 124 11.70 13.95 1.88
N THR A 125 10.38 13.94 1.72
CA THR A 125 9.69 14.62 0.61
C THR A 125 9.96 16.13 0.61
N LEU A 126 9.94 16.78 1.78
CA LEU A 126 10.23 18.21 1.89
C LEU A 126 11.70 18.52 1.58
N LEU A 127 12.64 17.71 2.07
CA LEU A 127 14.07 17.94 1.90
C LEU A 127 14.58 17.64 0.48
N PHE A 128 14.06 16.58 -0.17
CA PHE A 128 14.59 16.12 -1.46
C PHE A 128 13.63 16.38 -2.61
N GLU A 129 12.34 16.08 -2.45
CA GLU A 129 11.39 16.18 -3.55
C GLU A 129 11.03 17.63 -3.89
N SER A 130 10.83 18.47 -2.86
CA SER A 130 10.45 19.87 -3.04
C SER A 130 11.51 20.73 -3.79
N PRO A 131 12.83 20.62 -3.51
CA PRO A 131 13.83 21.35 -4.30
C PRO A 131 14.00 20.75 -5.71
N VAL A 132 13.92 19.43 -5.88
CA VAL A 132 14.06 18.78 -7.20
C VAL A 132 12.95 19.21 -8.15
N ILE A 133 11.71 19.29 -7.68
CA ILE A 133 10.57 19.77 -8.51
C ILE A 133 10.78 21.23 -8.92
N ARG A 134 11.31 22.08 -8.03
CA ARG A 134 11.59 23.49 -8.35
C ARG A 134 12.74 23.60 -9.37
N LEU A 135 13.77 22.80 -9.22
CA LEU A 135 14.91 22.75 -10.13
C LEU A 135 14.49 22.26 -11.52
N GLU A 136 13.67 21.21 -11.60
CA GLU A 136 13.14 20.69 -12.87
C GLU A 136 12.34 21.75 -13.63
N LYS A 137 11.45 22.47 -12.94
CA LYS A 137 10.70 23.58 -13.54
C LYS A 137 11.62 24.68 -14.06
N TYR A 138 12.66 25.02 -13.31
CA TYR A 138 13.63 26.03 -13.72
C TYR A 138 14.41 25.61 -14.98
N ILE A 139 14.92 24.37 -15.03
CA ILE A 139 15.66 23.83 -16.18
C ILE A 139 14.76 23.75 -17.41
N ARG A 140 13.52 23.26 -17.27
CA ARG A 140 12.56 23.15 -18.37
C ARG A 140 12.24 24.52 -18.97
N ASN A 141 11.97 25.52 -18.14
CA ASN A 141 11.71 26.88 -18.61
C ASN A 141 12.92 27.50 -19.32
N LYS A 142 14.14 27.17 -18.89
CA LYS A 142 15.37 27.62 -19.55
C LYS A 142 15.58 26.99 -20.93
N PHE A 143 15.18 25.73 -21.13
CA PHE A 143 15.31 25.04 -22.42
C PHE A 143 14.23 25.40 -23.44
N THR A 144 13.10 25.94 -22.98
CA THR A 144 11.96 26.31 -23.84
C THR A 144 11.98 27.80 -24.22
N SER A 145 13.00 28.56 -23.78
CA SER A 145 13.24 29.97 -24.10
C SER A 145 14.53 30.12 -24.88
#